data_AF-A0A351RWV4-F1
#
_entry.id   AF-A0A351RWV4-F1
#
_cell.length_a   1.000
_cell.length_b   1.000
_cell.length_c   1.000
_cell.angle_alpha   90.00
_cell.angle_beta   90.00
_cell.angle_gamma   90.00
#
_symmetry.space_group_name_H-M   'P 1'
#
loop_
_entity.id
_entity.type
_entity.pdbx_description
1 polymer ?
#
loop_
_entity_poly.entity_id
_entity_poly.type
_entity_poly.pdbx_seq_one_letter_code
_entity_poly.pdbx_strand_id
1 'polypeptide(L)'
;VAIEASHVALMRDDWSQVPHAIMVGRNTYKIIRQGIALSITWDIITMGLASVGILSPVMAAALEELPTIAVAANASRLLINTKLKVLPFV
;
A
#
# COMPACT_ATOMS: atom_id res chain seq x y z
N VAL A 1 12.91 -19.18 22.20
CA VAL A 1 12.31 -20.14 21.23
C VAL A 1 10.93 -19.69 20.72
N ALA A 2 10.04 -19.12 21.55
CA ALA A 2 8.70 -18.69 21.09
C ALA A 2 8.70 -17.53 20.06
N ILE A 3 9.64 -16.57 20.16
CA ILE A 3 9.72 -15.42 19.25
C ILE A 3 10.18 -15.83 17.83
N GLU A 4 11.17 -16.73 17.72
CA GLU A 4 11.74 -17.16 16.43
C GLU A 4 10.76 -18.00 15.58
N ALA A 5 9.78 -18.65 16.21
CA ALA A 5 8.75 -19.42 15.51
C ALA A 5 7.50 -18.59 15.15
N SER A 6 7.42 -17.34 15.60
CA SER A 6 6.24 -16.50 15.43
C SER A 6 6.34 -15.60 14.20
N HIS A 7 5.31 -15.60 13.33
CA HIS A 7 5.22 -14.69 12.17
C HIS A 7 5.04 -13.22 12.58
N VAL A 8 4.55 -12.99 13.80
CA VAL A 8 4.38 -11.68 14.41
C VAL A 8 4.79 -11.81 15.87
N ALA A 9 5.86 -11.13 16.27
CA ALA A 9 6.34 -11.08 17.65
C ALA A 9 6.03 -9.69 18.25
N LEU A 10 5.46 -9.67 19.46
CA LEU A 10 5.32 -8.44 20.23
C LEU A 10 6.63 -8.15 20.93
N MET A 11 7.21 -6.98 20.70
CA MET A 11 8.49 -6.59 21.31
C MET A 11 8.33 -6.01 22.72
N ARG A 12 7.10 -5.78 23.20
CA ARG A 12 6.82 -5.37 24.58
C ARG A 12 5.71 -6.22 25.16
N ASP A 13 5.75 -6.40 26.48
CA ASP A 13 4.75 -7.12 27.27
C ASP A 13 3.46 -6.30 27.48
N ASP A 14 2.98 -5.64 26.43
CA ASP A 14 1.74 -4.88 26.42
C ASP A 14 0.72 -5.56 25.51
N TRP A 15 -0.32 -6.14 26.13
CA TRP A 15 -1.41 -6.81 25.46
C TRP A 15 -2.23 -5.88 24.54
N SER A 16 -2.12 -4.56 24.70
CA SER A 16 -2.74 -3.57 23.81
C SER A 16 -2.13 -3.56 22.40
N GLN A 17 -0.95 -4.18 22.20
CA GLN A 17 -0.31 -4.26 20.89
C GLN A 17 -0.99 -5.24 19.93
N VAL A 18 -1.67 -6.26 20.44
CA VAL A 18 -2.40 -7.24 19.63
C VAL A 18 -3.53 -6.57 18.82
N PRO A 19 -4.50 -5.86 19.44
CA PRO A 19 -5.55 -5.19 18.68
C PRO A 19 -5.00 -4.07 17.79
N HIS A 20 -3.92 -3.40 18.19
CA HIS A 20 -3.25 -2.40 17.35
C HIS A 20 -2.65 -3.03 16.07
N ALA A 21 -1.95 -4.16 16.20
CA ALA A 21 -1.38 -4.88 15.05
C ALA A 21 -2.47 -5.34 14.07
N ILE A 22 -3.60 -5.85 14.57
CA ILE A 22 -4.76 -6.25 13.74
C ILE A 22 -5.37 -5.03 13.03
N MET A 23 -5.52 -3.91 13.72
CA MET A 23 -6.06 -2.67 13.15
C MET A 23 -5.16 -2.14 12.03
N VAL A 24 -3.83 -2.13 12.23
CA VAL A 24 -2.86 -1.76 11.20
C VAL A 24 -2.98 -2.70 10.00
N GLY A 25 -3.02 -4.02 10.21
CA GLY A 25 -3.20 -5.00 9.14
C GLY A 25 -4.48 -4.78 8.31
N ARG A 26 -5.60 -4.48 8.98
CA ARG A 26 -6.88 -4.14 8.30
C ARG A 26 -6.78 -2.88 7.45
N ASN A 27 -6.10 -1.85 7.95
CA ASN A 27 -5.92 -0.60 7.21
C ASN A 27 -4.97 -0.80 6.01
N THR A 28 -3.89 -1.57 6.19
CA THR A 28 -2.98 -1.97 5.12
C THR A 28 -3.72 -2.71 4.02
N TYR A 29 -4.59 -3.67 4.38
CA TYR A 29 -5.39 -4.41 3.40
C TYR A 29 -6.29 -3.50 2.55
N LYS A 30 -6.92 -2.49 3.16
CA LYS A 30 -7.73 -1.50 2.42
C LYS A 30 -6.90 -0.71 1.41
N ILE A 31 -5.70 -0.29 1.81
CA ILE A 31 -4.81 0.49 0.94
C ILE A 31 -4.24 -0.35 -0.20
N ILE A 32 -3.91 -1.62 0.07
CA ILE A 32 -3.55 -2.58 -0.99
C ILE A 32 -4.70 -2.74 -2.00
N ARG A 33 -5.93 -2.95 -1.52
CA ARG A 33 -7.10 -3.06 -2.41
C ARG A 33 -7.33 -1.81 -3.26
N GLN A 34 -7.11 -0.63 -2.71
CA GLN A 34 -7.20 0.63 -3.45
C GLN A 34 -6.09 0.76 -4.50
N GLY A 35 -4.85 0.38 -4.16
CA GLY A 35 -3.74 0.39 -5.10
C GLY A 35 -3.98 -0.55 -6.29
N ILE A 36 -4.43 -1.78 -6.01
CA ILE A 36 -4.80 -2.75 -7.05
C ILE A 36 -5.93 -2.21 -7.94
N ALA A 37 -6.96 -1.62 -7.34
CA ALA A 37 -8.07 -1.04 -8.11
C ALA A 37 -7.60 0.10 -9.02
N LEU A 38 -6.66 0.94 -8.54
CA LEU A 38 -6.09 2.03 -9.31
C LEU A 38 -5.28 1.51 -10.51
N SER A 39 -4.37 0.56 -10.29
CA SER A 39 -3.56 -0.05 -11.35
C SER A 39 -4.44 -0.72 -12.41
N ILE A 40 -5.42 -1.54 -12.01
CA ILE A 40 -6.32 -2.20 -12.96
C ILE A 40 -7.12 -1.16 -13.78
N THR A 41 -7.61 -0.10 -13.13
CA THR A 41 -8.36 0.94 -13.84
C THR A 41 -7.48 1.65 -14.86
N TRP A 42 -6.21 1.91 -14.50
CA TRP A 42 -5.24 2.50 -15.40
C TRP A 42 -4.94 1.60 -16.60
N ASP A 43 -4.69 0.32 -16.37
CA ASP A 43 -4.40 -0.65 -17.43
C ASP A 43 -5.56 -0.75 -18.44
N ILE A 44 -6.81 -0.77 -17.94
CA ILE A 44 -8.01 -0.81 -18.80
C ILE A 44 -8.10 0.46 -19.66
N ILE A 45 -7.86 1.63 -19.07
CA ILE A 45 -7.87 2.91 -19.80
C ILE A 45 -6.78 2.90 -20.87
N THR A 46 -5.54 2.57 -20.49
CA THR A 46 -4.38 2.57 -21.38
C THR A 46 -4.55 1.57 -22.53
N MET A 47 -4.98 0.33 -22.26
CA MET A 47 -5.32 -0.65 -23.30
C MET A 47 -6.44 -0.16 -24.22
N GLY A 48 -7.49 0.45 -23.64
CA GLY A 48 -8.59 1.02 -24.41
C GLY A 48 -8.10 2.10 -25.38
N LEU A 49 -7.34 3.08 -24.89
CA LEU A 49 -6.79 4.15 -25.74
C LEU A 49 -5.77 3.63 -26.76
N ALA A 50 -4.99 2.61 -26.42
CA ALA A 50 -4.07 1.97 -27.37
C ALA A 50 -4.83 1.27 -28.50
N SER A 51 -5.97 0.62 -28.20
CA SER A 51 -6.78 -0.10 -29.19
C SER A 51 -7.39 0.82 -30.26
N VAL A 52 -7.70 2.07 -29.92
CA VAL A 52 -8.18 3.10 -30.86
C VAL A 52 -7.04 3.87 -31.53
N GLY A 53 -5.79 3.53 -31.26
CA GLY A 53 -4.61 4.12 -31.90
C GLY A 53 -4.21 5.50 -31.39
N ILE A 54 -4.75 5.94 -30.25
CA ILE A 54 -4.46 7.27 -29.68
C ILE A 54 -3.11 7.29 -28.96
N LEU A 55 -2.70 6.17 -28.35
CA LEU A 55 -1.43 6.07 -27.65
C LEU A 55 -0.34 5.47 -28.55
N SER A 56 0.75 6.22 -28.73
CA SER A 56 2.01 5.64 -29.22
C SER A 56 2.75 4.90 -28.10
N PRO A 57 3.63 3.93 -28.41
CA PRO A 57 4.40 3.20 -27.39
C PRO A 57 5.23 4.10 -26.47
N VAL A 58 5.73 5.22 -26.99
CA VAL A 58 6.50 6.21 -26.22
C VAL A 58 5.62 6.93 -25.20
N MET A 59 4.40 7.31 -25.60
CA MET A 59 3.43 7.92 -24.68
C MET A 59 2.95 6.94 -23.63
N ALA A 60 2.74 5.67 -24.01
CA ALA A 60 2.37 4.61 -23.07
C ALA A 60 3.43 4.42 -21.98
N ALA A 61 4.71 4.36 -22.39
CA ALA A 61 5.81 4.27 -21.43
C ALA A 61 5.86 5.47 -20.47
N ALA A 62 5.63 6.69 -20.96
CA ALA A 62 5.62 7.88 -20.11
C ALA A 62 4.43 7.91 -19.14
N LEU A 63 3.26 7.43 -19.59
CA LEU A 63 2.04 7.36 -18.81
C LEU A 63 2.14 6.34 -17.67
N GLU A 64 3.00 5.33 -17.80
CA GLU A 64 3.10 4.24 -16.82
C GLU A 64 3.76 4.60 -15.50
N GLU A 65 4.45 5.75 -15.46
CA GLU A 65 4.96 6.33 -14.21
C GLU A 65 3.82 6.87 -13.31
N LEU A 66 2.69 7.29 -13.89
CA LEU A 66 1.57 7.89 -13.16
C LEU A 66 0.90 6.94 -12.15
N PRO A 67 0.45 5.73 -12.53
CA PRO A 67 -0.16 4.80 -11.57
C PRO A 67 0.84 4.43 -10.47
N THR A 68 2.13 4.28 -10.79
CA THR A 68 3.19 3.98 -9.82
C THR A 68 3.27 5.05 -8.73
N ILE A 69 3.32 6.33 -9.12
CA ILE A 69 3.34 7.46 -8.17
C ILE A 69 2.04 7.51 -7.36
N ALA A 70 0.90 7.27 -7.98
CA ALA A 70 -0.39 7.36 -7.32
C ALA A 70 -0.61 6.21 -6.31
N VAL A 71 -0.18 4.99 -6.62
CA VAL A 71 -0.17 3.87 -5.66
C VAL A 71 0.80 4.14 -4.51
N ALA A 72 2.00 4.66 -4.80
CA ALA A 72 2.97 5.02 -3.77
C ALA A 72 2.45 6.12 -2.83
N ALA A 73 1.78 7.14 -3.38
CA ALA A 73 1.10 8.17 -2.59
C ALA A 73 -0.06 7.61 -1.77
N ASN A 74 -0.79 6.62 -2.28
CA ASN A 74 -1.84 5.95 -1.50
C ASN A 74 -1.24 5.10 -0.37
N ALA A 75 -0.12 4.42 -0.63
CA ALA A 75 0.61 3.64 0.37
C ALA A 75 1.18 4.51 1.49
N SER A 76 1.72 5.69 1.16
CA SER A 76 2.28 6.62 2.15
C SER A 76 1.24 7.14 3.16
N ARG A 77 -0.06 7.11 2.82
CA ARG A 77 -1.14 7.41 3.77
C ARG A 77 -1.16 6.47 4.98
N LEU A 78 -0.67 5.22 4.84
CA LEU A 78 -0.50 4.33 6.01
C LEU A 78 0.48 4.92 7.02
N LEU A 79 1.58 5.52 6.55
CA LEU A 79 2.62 6.06 7.42
C LEU A 79 2.19 7.38 8.07
N ILE A 80 1.46 8.21 7.33
CA ILE A 80 1.01 9.53 7.82
C ILE A 80 -0.15 9.39 8.80
N ASN A 81 -1.10 8.48 8.53
CA ASN A 81 -2.31 8.36 9.34
C ASN A 81 -2.13 7.42 10.53
N THR A 82 -1.13 6.54 10.50
CA THR A 82 -0.65 5.90 11.71
C THR A 82 0.15 6.97 12.45
N LYS A 83 -0.51 7.75 13.32
CA LYS A 83 0.18 8.37 14.46
C LYS A 83 0.78 7.23 15.26
N LEU A 84 1.94 6.74 14.83
CA LEU A 84 2.88 6.07 15.68
C LEU A 84 3.15 7.11 16.76
N LYS A 85 2.41 7.01 17.88
CA LYS A 85 3.01 7.30 19.17
C LYS A 85 4.23 6.41 19.19
N VAL A 86 5.35 6.95 18.70
CA VAL A 86 6.68 6.44 19.00
C VAL A 86 6.72 6.56 20.52
N LEU A 87 6.23 5.54 21.19
CA LEU A 87 6.32 5.43 22.62
C LEU A 87 7.81 5.59 22.90
N PRO A 88 8.19 6.57 23.73
CA PRO A 88 9.58 6.95 23.91
C PRO A 88 10.37 5.66 24.16
N PHE A 89 11.44 5.48 23.38
CA PHE A 89 12.48 4.50 23.66
C PHE A 89 13.11 4.92 25.00
N VAL A 90 12.52 4.48 26.11
CA VAL A 90 13.10 4.52 27.46
C VAL A 90 12.85 3.18 28.09
#